data_AF-A0A1M3U019-F1
#
_entry.id   AF-A0A1M3U019-F1
#
_cell.length_a   1.000
_cell.length_b   1.000
_cell.length_c   1.000
_cell.angle_alpha   90.00
_cell.angle_beta   90.00
_cell.angle_gamma   90.00
#
_symmetry.space_group_name_H-M   'P 1'
#
loop_
_entity.id
_entity.type
_entity.pdbx_description
1 polymer ?
#
loop_
_entity_poly.entity_id
_entity_poly.type
_entity_poly.pdbx_seq_one_letter_code
_entity_poly.pdbx_strand_id
1 'polypeptide(L)'
;MPPTPPPPQSATQLTDNLPAPPPDPRPIVIYPSGVGEDTLFKKLFDLHPDTFAFTVSHTTRAPRVGEIHGKSYFFIDKPMFEDLISQSASVEHAHLRWEPVWHE
;
A
#
# COMPACT_ATOMS: atom_id res chain seq x y z
N MET A 1 -3.80 28.14 -2.83
CA MET A 1 -4.53 26.98 -3.37
C MET A 1 -3.63 25.77 -3.20
N PRO A 2 -4.10 24.65 -2.60
CA PRO A 2 -3.33 23.41 -2.65
C PRO A 2 -3.21 22.96 -4.12
N PRO A 3 -2.06 22.38 -4.53
CA PRO A 3 -1.93 21.82 -5.86
C PRO A 3 -2.96 20.70 -6.04
N THR A 4 -3.61 20.68 -7.20
CA THR A 4 -4.52 19.61 -7.60
C THR A 4 -3.78 18.28 -7.53
N PRO A 5 -4.31 17.23 -6.87
CA PRO A 5 -3.69 15.92 -6.92
C PRO A 5 -3.60 15.47 -8.38
N PRO A 6 -2.48 14.84 -8.79
CA PRO A 6 -2.40 14.28 -10.13
C PRO A 6 -3.56 13.29 -10.33
N PRO A 7 -4.13 13.20 -11.55
CA PRO A 7 -5.16 12.21 -11.84
C PRO A 7 -4.66 10.81 -11.46
N PRO A 8 -5.54 9.90 -11.02
CA PRO A 8 -5.16 8.53 -10.73
C PRO A 8 -4.47 7.98 -11.97
N GLN A 9 -3.17 7.70 -11.85
CA GLN A 9 -2.43 7.08 -12.93
C GLN A 9 -3.13 5.76 -13.24
N SER A 10 -3.56 5.60 -14.49
CA SER A 10 -4.23 4.36 -14.91
C SER A 10 -3.35 3.18 -14.52
N ALA A 11 -3.94 2.17 -13.87
CA ALA A 11 -3.25 0.96 -13.42
C ALA A 11 -2.41 0.28 -14.52
N THR A 12 -2.73 0.58 -15.79
CA THR A 12 -2.01 0.17 -17.00
C THR A 12 -0.58 0.69 -17.10
N GLN A 13 -0.20 1.85 -16.52
CA GLN A 13 1.18 2.36 -16.62
C GLN A 13 2.16 1.76 -15.61
N LEU A 14 1.68 1.02 -14.60
CA LEU A 14 2.53 0.33 -13.62
C LEU A 14 3.03 -1.03 -14.11
N THR A 15 2.51 -1.55 -15.23
CA THR A 15 2.76 -2.93 -15.68
C THR A 15 3.78 -3.08 -16.80
N ASP A 16 4.25 -1.98 -17.41
CA ASP A 16 5.06 -2.02 -18.65
C ASP A 16 6.45 -2.66 -18.49
N ASN A 17 6.92 -2.91 -17.27
CA ASN A 17 8.21 -3.55 -16.97
C ASN A 17 8.11 -4.68 -15.94
N LEU A 18 6.93 -5.26 -15.73
CA LEU A 18 6.81 -6.40 -14.82
C LEU A 18 7.31 -7.68 -15.50
N PRO A 19 8.07 -8.53 -14.78
CA PRO A 19 8.38 -9.87 -15.28
C PRO A 19 7.09 -10.61 -15.63
N ALA A 20 7.20 -11.60 -16.52
CA ALA A 20 6.07 -12.41 -16.93
C ALA A 20 5.32 -12.92 -15.68
N PRO A 21 3.98 -12.80 -15.62
CA PRO A 21 3.24 -13.13 -14.42
C PRO A 21 3.45 -14.60 -14.04
N PRO A 22 3.49 -14.92 -12.74
CA PRO A 22 3.63 -16.30 -12.30
C PRO A 22 2.47 -17.15 -12.86
N PRO A 23 2.68 -18.46 -13.08
CA PRO A 23 1.64 -19.36 -13.58
C PRO A 23 0.35 -19.35 -12.75
N ASP A 24 0.46 -19.03 -11.46
CA ASP A 24 -0.66 -18.81 -10.55
C ASP A 24 -0.57 -17.39 -9.96
N PRO A 25 -1.43 -16.45 -10.41
CA PRO A 25 -1.42 -15.07 -9.95
C PRO A 25 -2.27 -14.83 -8.70
N ARG A 26 -2.78 -15.88 -8.04
CA ARG A 26 -3.64 -15.71 -6.86
C ARG A 26 -2.87 -15.01 -5.72
N PRO A 27 -3.44 -13.99 -5.09
CA PRO A 27 -2.78 -13.29 -4.00
C PRO A 27 -2.69 -14.17 -2.75
N ILE A 28 -1.61 -13.98 -1.99
CA ILE A 28 -1.42 -14.57 -0.66
C ILE A 28 -1.79 -13.50 0.37
N VAL A 29 -2.72 -13.83 1.28
CA VAL A 29 -3.15 -12.93 2.37
C VAL A 29 -2.62 -13.48 3.69
N ILE A 30 -1.83 -12.67 4.40
CA ILE A 30 -1.25 -12.99 5.71
C ILE A 30 -1.72 -11.93 6.70
N TYR A 31 -2.29 -12.34 7.83
CA TYR A 31 -2.79 -11.42 8.87
C TYR A 31 -2.58 -11.96 10.30
N PRO A 32 -1.34 -11.86 10.83
CA PRO A 32 -1.16 -11.70 12.27
C PRO A 32 -0.06 -10.68 12.63
N SER A 33 -0.42 -9.60 13.33
CA SER A 33 0.55 -8.60 13.77
C SER A 33 1.45 -9.14 14.89
N GLY A 34 2.76 -8.85 14.80
CA GLY A 34 3.73 -9.13 15.87
C GLY A 34 4.27 -10.56 15.96
N VAL A 35 3.93 -11.46 15.02
CA VAL A 35 4.38 -12.87 15.07
C VAL A 35 5.56 -13.21 14.15
N GLY A 36 6.22 -12.19 13.59
CA GLY A 36 7.38 -12.36 12.70
C GLY A 36 7.06 -12.31 11.20
N GLU A 37 5.99 -11.62 10.82
CA GLU A 37 5.57 -11.40 9.43
C GLU A 37 6.70 -10.84 8.55
N ASP A 38 7.43 -9.83 9.04
CA ASP A 38 8.59 -9.27 8.35
C ASP A 38 9.68 -10.30 8.05
N THR A 39 9.88 -11.26 8.97
CA THR A 39 10.86 -12.34 8.79
C THR A 39 10.39 -13.32 7.71
N LEU A 40 9.10 -13.63 7.67
CA LEU A 40 8.49 -14.46 6.64
C LEU A 40 8.62 -13.80 5.26
N PHE A 41 8.27 -12.52 5.17
CA PHE A 41 8.40 -11.76 3.93
C PHE A 41 9.84 -11.74 3.42
N LYS A 42 10.80 -11.39 4.29
CA LYS A 42 12.21 -11.40 3.92
C LYS A 42 12.62 -12.75 3.30
N LYS A 43 12.26 -13.87 3.95
CA LYS A 43 12.57 -15.21 3.43
C LYS A 43 11.89 -15.50 2.10
N LEU A 44 10.63 -15.09 1.92
CA LEU A 44 9.90 -15.27 0.66
C LEU A 44 10.59 -14.53 -0.50
N PHE A 45 10.95 -13.26 -0.31
CA PHE A 45 11.66 -12.48 -1.33
C PHE A 45 13.07 -13.01 -1.60
N ASP A 46 13.80 -13.43 -0.55
CA ASP A 46 15.16 -13.99 -0.71
C ASP A 46 15.14 -15.32 -1.50
N LEU A 47 14.13 -16.18 -1.27
CA LEU A 47 13.99 -17.47 -1.96
C LEU A 47 13.38 -17.36 -3.36
N HIS A 48 12.62 -16.29 -3.63
CA HIS A 48 11.85 -16.10 -4.85
C HIS A 48 11.91 -14.63 -5.34
N PRO A 49 13.10 -14.16 -5.78
CA PRO A 49 13.39 -12.73 -5.99
C PRO A 49 12.53 -12.02 -7.04
N ASP A 50 11.83 -12.74 -7.91
CA ASP A 50 11.01 -12.18 -9.00
C ASP A 50 9.54 -12.66 -8.97
N THR A 51 9.13 -13.36 -7.91
CA THR A 51 7.79 -13.97 -7.84
C THR A 51 6.81 -13.14 -7.02
N PHE A 52 7.29 -12.48 -5.98
CA PHE A 52 6.44 -11.77 -5.03
C PHE A 52 6.67 -10.26 -5.10
N ALA A 53 5.64 -9.52 -4.72
CA ALA A 53 5.67 -8.08 -4.52
C ALA A 53 4.74 -7.73 -3.36
N PHE A 54 5.03 -6.63 -2.66
CA PHE A 54 4.09 -6.06 -1.70
C PHE A 54 3.02 -5.23 -2.40
N THR A 55 1.81 -5.24 -1.83
CA THR A 55 0.80 -4.25 -2.18
C THR A 55 1.09 -2.94 -1.45
N VAL A 56 0.88 -1.81 -2.12
CA VAL A 56 1.02 -0.48 -1.52
C VAL A 56 -0.37 0.05 -1.18
N SER A 57 -0.65 0.26 0.10
CA SER A 57 -1.95 0.73 0.56
C SER A 57 -2.12 2.25 0.40
N HIS A 58 -3.37 2.72 0.42
CA HIS A 58 -3.71 4.15 0.47
C HIS A 58 -3.76 4.64 1.92
N THR A 59 -3.38 5.90 2.16
CA THR A 59 -3.52 6.54 3.48
C THR A 59 -3.85 8.02 3.34
N THR A 60 -4.61 8.53 4.31
CA THR A 60 -4.96 9.96 4.42
C THR A 60 -4.02 10.76 5.31
N ARG A 61 -3.09 10.09 6.00
CA ARG A 61 -2.05 10.74 6.80
C ARG A 61 -1.02 11.39 5.88
N ALA A 62 -0.50 12.55 6.24
CA ALA A 62 0.65 13.14 5.54
C ALA A 62 1.91 12.26 5.65
N PRO A 63 2.76 12.17 4.62
CA PRO A 63 4.01 11.39 4.68
C PRO A 63 4.94 11.87 5.80
N ARG A 64 5.60 10.93 6.48
CA ARG A 64 6.73 11.22 7.40
C ARG A 64 8.01 11.39 6.60
N VAL A 65 9.03 11.95 7.25
CA VAL A 65 10.38 12.06 6.68
C VAL A 65 10.87 10.68 6.23
N GLY A 66 11.25 10.56 4.96
CA GLY A 66 11.73 9.32 4.36
C GLY A 66 10.65 8.42 3.73
N GLU A 67 9.36 8.69 3.94
CA GLU A 67 8.29 7.97 3.24
C GLU A 67 8.14 8.48 1.79
N ILE A 68 7.90 7.56 0.85
CA ILE A 68 7.82 7.85 -0.58
C ILE A 68 6.44 7.46 -1.11
N HIS A 69 5.78 8.37 -1.81
CA HIS A 69 4.49 8.12 -2.45
C HIS A 69 4.59 6.99 -3.50
N GLY A 70 3.67 6.04 -3.47
CA GLY A 70 3.67 4.87 -4.37
C GLY A 70 4.67 3.77 -4.01
N LYS A 71 5.45 3.95 -2.94
CA LYS A 71 6.34 2.91 -2.38
C LYS A 71 5.99 2.59 -0.93
N SER A 72 5.87 3.61 -0.08
CA SER A 72 5.46 3.45 1.31
C SER A 72 3.94 3.35 1.41
N TYR A 73 3.26 4.35 0.85
CA TYR A 73 1.80 4.41 0.71
C TYR A 73 1.45 5.26 -0.51
N PHE A 74 0.24 5.12 -1.02
CA PHE A 74 -0.41 6.17 -1.79
C PHE A 74 -1.01 7.20 -0.83
N PHE A 75 -0.31 8.31 -0.65
CA PHE A 75 -0.75 9.43 0.16
C PHE A 75 -1.82 10.22 -0.58
N ILE A 76 -3.05 10.18 -0.09
CA ILE A 76 -4.23 10.77 -0.73
C ILE A 76 -5.00 11.63 0.27
N ASP A 77 -5.89 12.49 -0.20
CA ASP A 77 -6.75 13.26 0.69
C ASP A 77 -7.98 12.44 1.14
N LYS A 78 -8.68 12.96 2.16
CA LYS A 78 -9.86 12.31 2.72
C LYS A 78 -11.00 12.15 1.70
N PRO A 79 -11.36 13.17 0.89
CA PRO A 79 -12.38 13.01 -0.14
C PRO A 79 -12.06 11.87 -1.12
N MET A 80 -10.81 11.78 -1.60
CA MET A 80 -10.44 10.71 -2.54
C MET A 80 -10.47 9.33 -1.86
N PHE A 81 -10.12 9.23 -0.58
CA PHE A 81 -10.23 7.98 0.17
C PHE A 81 -11.70 7.54 0.34
N GLU A 82 -12.61 8.48 0.63
CA GLU A 82 -14.04 8.21 0.71
C GLU A 82 -14.62 7.76 -0.65
N ASP A 83 -14.17 8.39 -1.74
CA ASP A 83 -14.53 7.97 -3.09
C ASP A 83 -14.08 6.53 -3.39
N LEU A 84 -12.85 6.15 -3.02
CA LEU A 84 -12.35 4.77 -3.17
C LEU A 84 -13.18 3.75 -2.39
N ILE A 85 -13.62 4.09 -1.17
CA ILE A 85 -14.53 3.23 -0.39
C ILE A 85 -15.87 3.10 -1.11
N SER A 86 -16.45 4.22 -1.58
CA SER A 86 -17.76 4.21 -2.24
C SER A 86 -17.78 3.36 -3.50
N GLN A 87 -16.66 3.31 -4.21
CA GLN A 87 -16.47 2.53 -5.43
C GLN A 87 -16.14 1.05 -5.17
N SER A 88 -16.08 0.61 -3.90
CA SER A 88 -15.60 -0.72 -3.52
C SER A 88 -14.23 -1.04 -4.11
N ALA A 89 -13.38 -0.02 -4.27
CA ALA A 89 -12.05 -0.13 -4.89
C ALA A 89 -10.97 -0.59 -3.90
N SER A 90 -11.34 -0.85 -2.64
CA SER A 90 -10.45 -1.33 -1.59
C SER A 90 -11.01 -2.63 -0.99
N VAL A 91 -10.14 -3.62 -0.80
CA VAL A 91 -10.51 -4.91 -0.17
C VAL A 91 -10.81 -4.74 1.32
N GLU A 92 -10.07 -3.84 1.98
CA GLU A 92 -10.21 -3.52 3.41
C GLU A 92 -9.91 -2.03 3.63
N HIS A 93 -10.53 -1.42 4.65
CA HIS A 93 -10.17 -0.09 5.15
C HIS A 93 -10.39 -0.01 6.67
N ALA A 94 -9.62 0.86 7.33
CA ALA A 94 -9.74 1.12 8.76
C ALA A 94 -9.57 2.61 9.07
N HIS A 95 -10.27 3.07 10.12
CA HIS A 95 -10.08 4.40 10.66
C HIS A 95 -9.24 4.32 11.93
N LEU A 96 -7.99 4.76 11.85
CA LEU A 96 -7.09 4.80 13.00
C LEU A 96 -7.21 6.15 13.70
N ARG A 97 -7.66 6.12 14.95
CA ARG A 97 -7.63 7.30 15.83
C ARG A 97 -6.23 7.43 16.41
N TRP A 98 -5.49 8.44 15.97
CA TRP A 98 -4.21 8.77 16.60
C TRP A 98 -4.48 9.44 17.94
N GLU A 99 -4.09 8.78 19.03
CA GLU A 99 -3.84 9.50 20.29
C GLU A 99 -2.40 9.99 20.28
N PRO A 100 -2.14 11.30 20.50
CA PRO A 100 -0.79 11.78 20.67
C PRO A 100 -0.25 11.27 22.00
N VAL A 101 0.60 10.26 21.96
CA VAL A 101 1.38 9.82 23.12
C VAL A 101 2.55 10.78 23.29
N TRP A 102 2.33 11.87 24.02
CA TRP A 102 3.43 12.65 24.57
C TRP A 102 3.87 11.96 25.86
N HIS A 103 5.10 11.45 25.89
CA HIS A 103 5.78 11.19 27.15
C HIS A 103 6.62 12.45 27.47
N GLU A 104 6.39 13.03 28.65
CA GLU A 104 7.25 14.04 29.28
C GLU A 104 8.64 13.47 29.62
#